data_AF-A0A7C5Z3G2-F1
#
_entry.id   AF-A0A7C5Z3G2-F1
#
_cell.length_a   1.000
_cell.length_b   1.000
_cell.length_c   1.000
_cell.angle_alpha   90.00
_cell.angle_beta   90.00
_cell.angle_gamma   90.00
#
_symmetry.space_group_name_H-M   'P 1'
#
loop_
_entity.id
_entity.type
_entity.pdbx_description
1 polymer ?
#
loop_
_entity_poly.entity_id
_entity_poly.type
_entity_poly.pdbx_seq_one_letter_code
_entity_poly.pdbx_strand_id
1 'polypeptide(L)'
;MEYTTLGQRFILGLEVTVIGMLIVFAVLAFLCGIISLLSKFLQRFEKSREPVQSKTDSFEIDRTQEYQSVQKTGLTSGQAIVLDAEDEEIAAILAAVAFDSDIPLSELKIKSIKPVKE
;
A
#
# COMPACT_ATOMS: atom_id res chain seq x y z
N MET A 1 -39.51 26.92 -40.19
CA MET A 1 -38.26 26.14 -40.22
C MET A 1 -37.16 27.09 -39.80
N GLU A 2 -36.74 27.02 -38.54
CA GLU A 2 -35.74 27.94 -38.00
C GLU A 2 -34.34 27.52 -38.48
N TYR A 3 -33.74 28.34 -39.33
CA TYR A 3 -32.34 28.21 -39.70
C TYR A 3 -31.51 28.69 -38.51
N THR A 4 -31.22 27.78 -37.58
CA THR A 4 -30.17 28.02 -36.58
C THR A 4 -28.87 28.25 -37.36
N THR A 5 -28.36 29.49 -37.34
CA THR A 5 -27.14 29.85 -38.05
C THR A 5 -25.99 28.93 -37.63
N LEU A 6 -25.10 28.57 -38.56
CA LEU A 6 -23.96 27.68 -38.30
C LEU A 6 -23.16 28.13 -37.06
N GLY A 7 -23.02 29.45 -36.87
CA GLY A 7 -22.35 30.04 -35.72
C GLY A 7 -23.00 29.71 -34.37
N GLN A 8 -24.33 29.63 -34.29
CA GLN A 8 -25.03 29.24 -33.07
C GLN A 8 -24.69 27.79 -32.69
N ARG A 9 -24.61 26.87 -33.67
CA ARG A 9 -24.25 25.46 -33.42
C ARG A 9 -22.84 25.34 -32.83
N PHE A 10 -21.90 26.14 -33.34
CA PHE A 10 -20.54 26.20 -32.80
C PHE A 10 -20.49 26.76 -31.38
N ILE A 11 -21.24 27.83 -31.10
CA ILE A 11 -21.31 28.41 -29.75
C ILE A 11 -21.91 27.42 -28.76
N LEU A 12 -23.01 26.74 -29.11
CA LEU A 12 -23.59 25.68 -28.28
C LEU A 12 -22.59 24.53 -28.05
N GLY A 13 -21.89 24.09 -29.09
CA GLY A 13 -20.89 23.03 -28.96
C GLY A 13 -19.72 23.42 -28.06
N LEU A 14 -19.23 24.65 -28.18
CA LEU A 14 -18.16 25.19 -27.34
C LEU A 14 -18.62 25.31 -25.89
N GLU A 15 -19.83 25.83 -25.65
CA GLU A 15 -20.42 25.95 -24.31
C GLU A 15 -20.51 24.59 -23.62
N VAL A 16 -21.08 23.59 -24.30
CA VAL A 16 -21.20 22.22 -23.76
C VAL A 16 -19.82 21.62 -23.47
N THR A 17 -18.85 21.84 -24.35
CA THR A 17 -17.48 21.34 -24.16
C THR A 17 -16.80 22.00 -22.95
N VAL A 18 -16.93 23.32 -22.80
CA VAL A 18 -16.37 24.07 -21.67
C VAL A 18 -17.02 23.65 -20.37
N ILE A 19 -18.35 23.53 -20.32
CA ILE A 19 -19.08 23.05 -19.15
C ILE A 19 -18.65 21.62 -18.80
N GLY A 20 -18.57 20.73 -19.79
CA GLY A 20 -18.09 19.36 -19.61
C GLY A 20 -16.68 19.31 -19.02
N MET A 21 -15.76 20.12 -19.54
CA MET A 21 -14.39 20.25 -19.03
C MET A 21 -14.37 20.72 -17.57
N LEU A 22 -15.19 21.73 -17.23
CA LEU A 22 -15.30 22.25 -15.87
C LEU A 22 -15.85 21.21 -14.89
N ILE A 23 -16.86 20.45 -15.30
CA ILE A 23 -17.44 19.38 -14.48
C ILE A 23 -16.39 18.31 -14.20
N VAL A 24 -15.65 17.85 -15.21
CA VAL A 24 -14.58 16.86 -15.04
C VAL A 24 -13.52 17.36 -14.05
N PHE A 25 -13.11 18.62 -14.20
CA PHE A 25 -12.13 19.24 -13.30
C PHE A 25 -12.67 19.35 -11.86
N ALA A 26 -13.94 19.74 -11.70
CA ALA A 26 -14.61 19.81 -10.41
C ALA A 26 -14.71 18.44 -9.74
N VAL A 27 -15.05 17.39 -10.49
CA VAL A 27 -15.11 16.01 -9.99
C VAL A 27 -13.73 15.53 -9.54
N LEU A 28 -12.68 15.75 -10.34
CA LEU A 28 -11.30 15.40 -9.96
C LEU A 28 -10.86 16.13 -8.69
N ALA A 29 -11.11 17.44 -8.61
CA ALA A 29 -10.82 18.24 -7.43
C ALA A 29 -11.60 17.76 -6.20
N PHE A 30 -12.86 17.39 -6.38
CA PHE A 30 -13.73 16.87 -5.33
C PHE A 30 -13.23 15.52 -4.79
N LEU A 31 -12.88 14.58 -5.68
CA LEU A 31 -12.28 13.29 -5.27
C LEU A 31 -10.97 13.52 -4.52
N CYS A 32 -10.08 14.36 -5.06
CA CYS A 32 -8.82 14.70 -4.40
C CYS A 32 -9.05 15.34 -3.02
N GLY A 33 -10.05 16.22 -2.92
CA GLY A 33 -10.49 16.85 -1.69
C GLY A 33 -10.99 15.83 -0.67
N ILE A 34 -11.87 14.91 -1.07
CA ILE A 34 -12.38 13.84 -0.20
C ILE A 34 -11.23 12.96 0.29
N ILE A 35 -10.36 12.51 -0.61
CA ILE A 35 -9.22 11.65 -0.25
C ILE A 35 -8.31 12.38 0.74
N SER A 36 -7.96 13.63 0.47
CA SER A 36 -7.14 14.45 1.38
C SER A 36 -7.81 14.66 2.75
N LEU A 37 -9.13 14.84 2.75
CA LEU A 37 -9.91 15.04 3.97
C LEU A 37 -9.95 13.74 4.78
N LEU A 38 -10.23 12.61 4.14
CA LEU A 38 -10.18 11.28 4.76
C LEU A 38 -8.78 10.97 5.30
N SER A 39 -7.70 11.21 4.53
CA SER A 39 -6.33 11.02 5.01
C SER A 39 -6.03 11.87 6.26
N LYS A 40 -6.48 13.12 6.29
CA LYS A 40 -6.34 13.98 7.47
C LYS A 40 -7.20 13.52 8.65
N PHE A 41 -8.43 13.06 8.40
CA PHE A 41 -9.30 12.54 9.45
C PHE A 41 -8.75 11.24 10.03
N LEU A 42 -8.32 10.30 9.19
CA LEU A 42 -7.66 9.07 9.61
C LEU A 42 -6.39 9.38 10.41
N GLN A 43 -5.52 10.25 9.91
CA GLN A 43 -4.33 10.69 10.66
C GLN A 43 -4.67 11.38 11.99
N ARG A 44 -5.78 12.12 12.06
CA ARG A 44 -6.24 12.76 13.30
C ARG A 44 -6.85 11.77 14.29
N PHE A 45 -7.51 10.72 13.81
CA PHE A 45 -8.02 9.62 14.64
C PHE A 45 -6.88 8.70 15.10
N GLU A 46 -5.90 8.42 14.25
CA GLU A 46 -4.69 7.67 14.55
C GLU A 46 -3.79 8.42 15.55
N LYS A 47 -3.73 9.76 15.44
CA LYS A 47 -3.06 10.63 16.43
C LYS A 47 -3.72 10.62 17.82
N SER A 48 -4.95 10.10 17.95
CA SER A 48 -5.56 9.85 19.26
C SER A 48 -5.15 8.50 19.86
N ARG A 49 -4.40 7.67 19.11
CA ARG A 49 -3.88 6.38 19.58
C ARG A 49 -2.35 6.30 19.66
N GLU A 50 -1.57 7.21 19.09
CA GLU A 50 -0.17 7.43 19.48
C GLU A 50 0.32 8.81 18.98
N PRO A 51 1.26 9.47 19.70
CA PRO A 51 1.94 10.66 19.21
C PRO A 51 3.00 10.28 18.18
N VAL A 52 3.61 11.29 17.55
CA VAL A 52 4.70 11.24 16.56
C VAL A 52 4.17 11.11 15.12
N GLN A 53 4.47 11.95 14.13
CA GLN A 53 5.13 13.25 14.02
C GLN A 53 4.88 13.75 12.59
N SER A 54 4.70 15.08 12.45
CA SER A 54 5.01 15.96 11.29
C SER A 54 4.60 15.53 9.86
N LYS A 55 3.76 16.28 9.12
CA LYS A 55 4.07 17.53 8.39
C LYS A 55 5.44 17.54 7.67
N THR A 56 5.33 17.76 6.36
CA THR A 56 6.31 18.36 5.44
C THR A 56 7.18 17.38 4.68
N ASP A 57 6.89 17.31 3.38
CA ASP A 57 7.83 16.97 2.31
C ASP A 57 9.21 17.54 2.59
N SER A 58 10.22 16.68 2.79
CA SER A 58 11.55 16.75 2.15
C SER A 58 12.55 15.87 2.91
N PHE A 59 13.11 14.92 2.17
CA PHE A 59 14.42 14.28 2.35
C PHE A 59 14.73 13.46 3.63
N GLU A 60 15.37 12.32 3.37
CA GLU A 60 16.18 11.47 4.27
C GLU A 60 15.50 10.56 5.31
N ILE A 61 15.48 9.28 4.94
CA ILE A 61 15.80 8.06 5.71
C ILE A 61 15.97 8.23 7.24
N ASP A 62 15.10 7.59 8.02
CA ASP A 62 15.45 6.95 9.30
C ASP A 62 14.34 5.96 9.70
N ARG A 63 14.46 4.64 9.48
CA ARG A 63 15.06 3.65 10.39
C ARG A 63 14.77 3.87 11.89
N THR A 64 13.51 3.73 12.30
CA THR A 64 13.21 3.26 13.66
C THR A 64 11.90 2.47 13.70
N GLN A 65 11.93 1.21 13.27
CA GLN A 65 11.13 0.18 13.95
C GLN A 65 12.12 -0.72 14.67
N GLU A 66 12.11 -0.54 15.98
CA GLU A 66 12.81 -1.28 17.00
C GLU A 66 12.37 -2.75 16.96
N TYR A 67 13.00 -3.54 16.09
CA TYR A 67 13.08 -4.98 16.29
C TYR A 67 14.34 -5.25 17.10
N GLN A 68 14.13 -5.64 18.36
CA GLN A 68 15.16 -6.16 19.23
C GLN A 68 16.02 -7.17 18.47
N SER A 69 17.26 -6.77 18.18
CA SER A 69 18.30 -7.67 17.67
C SER A 69 18.65 -8.65 18.79
N VAL A 70 17.91 -9.76 18.84
CA VAL A 70 18.36 -10.94 19.56
C VAL A 70 19.62 -11.38 18.84
N GLN A 71 20.74 -11.21 19.54
CA GLN A 71 22.08 -11.61 19.14
C GLN A 71 22.02 -12.94 18.37
N LYS A 72 22.34 -12.94 17.06
CA LYS A 72 22.38 -14.15 16.20
C LYS A 72 23.42 -15.11 16.77
N THR A 73 23.00 -15.95 17.71
CA THR A 73 23.71 -17.17 18.09
C THR A 73 23.89 -18.00 16.84
N GLY A 74 25.12 -18.48 16.60
CA GLY A 74 25.63 -18.90 15.29
C GLY A 74 24.75 -19.87 14.49
N LEU A 75 25.01 -19.89 13.17
CA LEU A 75 24.38 -20.79 12.19
C LEU A 75 24.40 -22.24 12.69
N THR A 76 23.29 -22.66 13.28
CA THR A 76 23.05 -24.05 13.70
C THR A 76 22.30 -24.75 12.57
N SER A 77 22.97 -25.69 11.91
CA SER A 77 22.35 -26.52 10.88
C SER A 77 21.54 -27.62 11.54
N GLY A 78 20.21 -27.55 11.44
CA GLY A 78 19.28 -28.59 11.86
C GLY A 78 18.49 -29.11 10.66
N GLN A 79 18.21 -30.42 10.63
CA GLN A 79 17.32 -31.02 9.64
C GLN A 79 15.92 -31.14 10.25
N ALA A 80 14.94 -30.46 9.66
CA ALA A 80 13.53 -30.58 10.01
C ALA A 80 12.82 -31.34 8.88
N ILE A 81 12.35 -32.55 9.19
CA ILE A 81 11.54 -33.35 8.27
C ILE A 81 10.07 -33.03 8.59
N VAL A 82 9.41 -32.30 7.69
CA VAL A 82 8.00 -31.96 7.82
C VAL A 82 7.22 -32.86 6.85
N LEU A 83 6.38 -33.73 7.39
CA LEU A 83 5.53 -34.66 6.65
C LEU A 83 4.08 -34.25 6.90
N ASP A 84 3.32 -33.97 5.84
CA ASP A 84 1.90 -33.60 5.90
C ASP A 84 1.60 -32.39 6.81
N ALA A 85 2.17 -31.24 6.44
CA ALA A 85 2.12 -30.03 7.28
C ALA A 85 0.71 -29.44 7.37
N GLU A 86 0.21 -29.24 8.59
CA GLU A 86 -1.02 -28.48 8.88
C GLU A 86 -0.78 -26.96 8.72
N ASP A 87 -1.84 -26.17 8.60
CA ASP A 87 -1.77 -24.72 8.36
C ASP A 87 -0.94 -23.99 9.45
N GLU A 88 -1.02 -24.46 10.69
CA GLU A 88 -0.25 -23.97 11.83
C GLU A 88 1.26 -24.21 11.68
N GLU A 89 1.65 -25.38 11.16
CA GLU A 89 3.05 -25.75 10.96
C GLU A 89 3.66 -24.97 9.81
N ILE A 90 2.87 -24.74 8.75
CA ILE A 90 3.26 -23.89 7.62
C ILE A 90 3.50 -22.45 8.10
N ALA A 91 2.62 -21.93 8.96
CA ALA A 91 2.78 -20.60 9.54
C ALA A 91 4.05 -20.49 10.39
N ALA A 92 4.38 -21.51 11.18
CA ALA A 92 5.59 -21.54 11.99
C ALA A 92 6.86 -21.53 11.13
N ILE A 93 6.89 -22.33 10.06
CA ILE A 93 8.03 -22.36 9.11
C ILE A 93 8.16 -21.02 8.40
N LEU A 94 7.05 -20.44 7.93
CA LEU A 94 7.05 -19.17 7.22
C LEU A 94 7.53 -18.02 8.13
N ALA A 95 7.12 -18.01 9.40
CA ALA A 95 7.58 -17.04 10.39
C ALA A 95 9.08 -17.19 10.69
N ALA A 96 9.58 -18.42 10.84
CA ALA A 96 11.01 -18.66 11.05
C ALA A 96 11.87 -18.23 9.85
N VAL A 97 11.42 -18.54 8.63
CA VAL A 97 12.12 -18.15 7.39
C VAL A 97 12.06 -16.64 7.18
N ALA A 98 10.93 -15.99 7.48
CA ALA A 98 10.78 -14.54 7.42
C ALA A 98 11.74 -13.84 8.39
N PHE A 99 11.84 -14.35 9.62
CA PHE A 99 12.74 -13.82 10.64
C PHE A 99 14.23 -13.95 10.25
N ASP A 100 14.64 -15.10 9.69
CA ASP A 100 16.05 -15.26 9.30
C ASP A 100 16.41 -14.51 8.01
N SER A 101 15.46 -14.40 7.07
CA SER A 101 15.68 -13.78 5.75
C SER A 101 15.48 -12.27 5.73
N ASP A 102 14.98 -11.66 6.82
CA ASP A 102 14.60 -10.24 6.89
C ASP A 102 13.55 -9.86 5.81
N ILE A 103 12.70 -10.81 5.41
CA ILE A 103 11.62 -10.62 4.42
C ILE A 103 10.29 -10.67 5.17
N PRO A 104 9.41 -9.65 5.03
CA PRO A 104 8.12 -9.65 5.71
C PRO A 104 7.21 -10.77 5.20
N LEU A 105 6.38 -11.33 6.10
CA LEU A 105 5.39 -12.39 5.81
C LEU A 105 4.48 -12.06 4.61
N SER A 106 4.18 -10.78 4.39
CA SER A 106 3.34 -10.31 3.28
C SER A 106 3.95 -10.50 1.89
N GLU A 107 5.28 -10.60 1.81
CA GLU A 107 6.03 -10.74 0.54
C GLU A 107 6.70 -12.13 0.40
N LEU A 108 6.66 -12.95 1.46
CA LEU A 108 7.31 -14.25 1.49
C LEU A 108 6.39 -15.35 0.92
N LYS A 109 6.80 -15.98 -0.19
CA LYS A 109 6.12 -17.14 -0.78
C LYS A 109 7.08 -18.32 -0.96
N ILE A 110 6.91 -19.36 -0.14
CA ILE A 110 7.66 -20.60 -0.25
C ILE A 110 7.02 -21.49 -1.33
N LYS A 111 7.73 -21.74 -2.43
CA LYS A 111 7.19 -22.50 -3.58
C LYS A 111 7.23 -24.01 -3.37
N SER A 112 8.24 -24.53 -2.69
CA SER A 112 8.42 -25.97 -2.44
C SER A 112 9.43 -26.18 -1.32
N ILE A 113 9.10 -27.06 -0.39
CA ILE A 113 10.03 -27.60 0.61
C ILE A 113 10.40 -29.00 0.12
N LYS A 114 11.67 -29.25 -0.15
CA LYS A 114 12.16 -30.55 -0.59
C LYS A 114 13.10 -31.14 0.46
N PRO A 115 12.94 -32.41 0.83
CA PRO A 115 13.94 -33.10 1.62
C PRO A 115 15.20 -33.26 0.77
N VAL A 116 16.34 -32.81 1.29
CA VAL A 116 17.65 -33.21 0.75
C VAL A 116 18.02 -34.48 1.50
N LYS A 117 18.16 -35.59 0.78
CA LYS A 117 18.73 -36.83 1.32
C LYS A 117 20.24 -36.75 1.07
N GLU A 118 21.05 -36.79 2.12
CA GLU A 118 22.45 -37.23 2.01
C GLU A 118 22.51 -38.75 1.94
#